data_AF-A0A4P9WNY8-F1
#
_entry.id   AF-A0A4P9WNY8-F1
#
_cell.length_a   1.000
_cell.length_b   1.000
_cell.length_c   1.000
_cell.angle_alpha   90.00
_cell.angle_beta   90.00
_cell.angle_gamma   90.00
#
_symmetry.space_group_name_H-M   'P 1'
#
loop_
_entity.id
_entity.type
_entity.pdbx_description
1 polymer ?
#
loop_
_entity_poly.entity_id
_entity_poly.type
_entity_poly.pdbx_seq_one_letter_code
_entity_poly.pdbx_strand_id
1 'polypeptide(L)'
;SLFRDLRGLDLKAGREVLKIAVIYVKHGQETEQAILQNSQGSCEYQEFVASMGWEIDLSVHIGFMGGLEKNQTTGAKANYFCTAATEIVFHDATKLPTDLSDPRQVKKKRHIGNDHVHIVWNEHWRPYRPKTIGGDFGNAIIVVTP
;
A
#
# COMPACT_ATOMS: atom_id res chain seq x y z
N SER A 1 6.01 -3.03 33.59
CA SER A 1 7.25 -3.04 34.42
C SER A 1 8.21 -2.12 33.71
N LEU A 2 8.82 -1.18 34.43
CA LEU A 2 9.66 -0.11 33.88
C LEU A 2 10.65 -0.62 32.81
N PHE A 3 11.30 -1.77 33.03
CA PHE A 3 12.25 -2.36 32.08
C PHE A 3 11.63 -2.82 30.76
N ARG A 4 10.39 -3.31 30.79
CA ARG A 4 9.65 -3.67 29.58
C ARG A 4 9.30 -2.42 28.78
N ASP A 5 8.88 -1.37 29.48
CA ASP A 5 8.38 -0.15 28.85
C ASP A 5 9.55 0.69 28.28
N LEU A 6 10.72 0.68 28.94
CA LEU A 6 11.98 1.24 28.42
C LEU A 6 12.47 0.52 27.15
N ARG A 7 12.44 -0.82 27.12
CA ARG A 7 12.75 -1.58 25.89
C ARG A 7 11.79 -1.23 24.76
N GLY A 8 10.51 -0.98 25.08
CA GLY A 8 9.54 -0.52 24.11
C GLY A 8 9.86 0.87 23.54
N LEU A 9 10.47 1.75 24.34
CA LEU A 9 10.92 3.07 23.89
C LEU A 9 12.11 2.96 22.94
N ASP A 10 13.11 2.14 23.27
CA ASP A 10 14.31 1.94 22.44
C ASP A 10 13.98 1.31 21.07
N LEU A 11 12.87 0.58 20.99
CA LEU A 11 12.36 -0.01 19.74
C LEU A 11 11.58 0.98 18.87
N LYS A 12 11.27 2.18 19.36
CA LYS A 12 10.59 3.18 18.53
C LYS A 12 11.55 3.69 17.47
N ALA A 13 11.06 3.77 16.25
CA ALA A 13 11.80 4.40 15.17
C ALA A 13 12.12 5.86 15.54
N GLY A 14 13.37 6.27 15.31
CA GLY A 14 13.77 7.68 15.45
C GLY A 14 13.17 8.58 14.37
N ARG A 15 12.60 7.98 13.32
CA ARG A 15 11.86 8.64 12.25
C ARG A 15 10.39 8.32 12.36
N GLU A 16 9.55 9.24 11.88
CA GLU A 16 8.14 8.95 11.63
C GLU A 16 8.02 7.91 10.53
N VAL A 17 7.18 6.91 10.72
CA VAL A 17 6.98 5.83 9.75
C VAL A 17 5.54 5.80 9.28
N LEU A 18 5.34 5.80 7.96
CA LEU A 18 4.02 5.81 7.33
C LEU A 18 3.87 4.65 6.36
N LYS A 19 2.68 4.08 6.35
CA LYS A 19 2.23 3.09 5.37
C LYS A 19 1.01 3.66 4.65
N ILE A 20 1.09 3.69 3.33
CA ILE A 20 0.07 4.31 2.48
C ILE A 20 -0.34 3.30 1.42
N ALA A 21 -1.63 3.03 1.34
CA ALA A 21 -2.17 2.16 0.31
C ALA A 21 -2.26 2.92 -1.01
N VAL A 22 -1.88 2.25 -2.10
CA VAL A 22 -2.03 2.77 -3.46
C VAL A 22 -2.90 1.79 -4.24
N ILE A 23 -4.03 2.29 -4.74
CA ILE A 23 -5.12 1.48 -5.29
C ILE A 23 -5.40 1.95 -6.71
N TYR A 24 -5.33 1.02 -7.66
CA TYR A 24 -5.69 1.25 -9.05
C TYR A 24 -7.12 0.78 -9.33
N VAL A 25 -7.97 1.67 -9.82
CA VAL A 25 -9.36 1.38 -10.23
C VAL A 25 -9.46 1.51 -11.75
N LYS A 26 -9.56 0.35 -12.42
CA LYS A 26 -9.70 0.28 -13.88
C LYS A 26 -11.12 0.66 -14.31
N HIS A 27 -11.26 1.09 -15.56
CA HIS A 27 -12.55 1.26 -16.21
C HIS A 27 -13.49 0.06 -15.99
N GLY A 28 -14.65 0.34 -15.40
CA GLY A 28 -15.75 -0.61 -15.19
C GLY A 28 -15.67 -1.36 -13.86
N GLN A 29 -14.64 -1.14 -13.04
CA GLN A 29 -14.52 -1.77 -11.73
C GLN A 29 -15.27 -0.96 -10.66
N GLU A 30 -16.20 -1.61 -9.97
CA GLU A 30 -16.97 -0.99 -8.89
C GLU A 30 -16.88 -1.74 -7.55
N THR A 31 -16.29 -2.95 -7.54
CA THR A 31 -16.23 -3.82 -6.36
C THR A 31 -14.81 -3.97 -5.83
N GLU A 32 -14.68 -4.14 -4.51
CA GLU A 32 -13.40 -4.44 -3.85
C GLU A 32 -12.64 -5.57 -4.54
N GLN A 33 -13.36 -6.68 -4.79
CA GLN A 33 -12.80 -7.86 -5.41
C GLN A 33 -12.21 -7.56 -6.79
N ALA A 34 -12.94 -6.84 -7.65
CA ALA A 34 -12.44 -6.53 -9.00
C ALA A 34 -11.19 -5.66 -8.94
N ILE A 35 -11.15 -4.69 -8.02
CA ILE A 35 -10.03 -3.77 -7.83
C ILE A 35 -8.79 -4.50 -7.30
N LEU A 36 -8.93 -5.31 -6.24
CA LEU A 36 -7.79 -6.01 -5.61
C LEU A 36 -7.20 -7.12 -6.49
N GLN A 37 -7.95 -7.63 -7.47
CA GLN A 37 -7.44 -8.59 -8.44
C GLN A 37 -6.46 -7.98 -9.46
N ASN A 38 -6.40 -6.66 -9.58
CA ASN A 38 -5.43 -6.01 -10.47
C ASN A 38 -4.00 -6.40 -10.10
N SER A 39 -3.25 -6.89 -11.08
CA SER A 39 -1.80 -7.16 -11.00
C SER A 39 -0.96 -6.18 -11.82
N GLN A 40 -1.62 -5.26 -12.53
CA GLN A 40 -0.98 -4.22 -13.33
C GLN A 40 -1.98 -3.06 -13.52
N GLY A 41 -1.47 -1.82 -13.51
CA GLY A 41 -2.23 -0.63 -13.90
C GLY A 41 -1.87 -0.13 -15.30
N SER A 42 -2.47 0.98 -15.71
CA SER A 42 -2.17 1.68 -16.97
C SER A 42 -0.73 2.24 -17.01
N CYS A 43 -0.31 2.79 -18.15
CA CYS A 43 0.98 3.48 -18.27
C CYS A 43 1.01 4.73 -17.37
N GLU A 44 -0.04 5.53 -17.39
CA GLU A 44 -0.16 6.76 -16.58
C GLU A 44 -0.14 6.42 -15.08
N TYR A 45 -0.79 5.33 -14.66
CA TYR A 45 -0.69 4.82 -13.30
C TYR A 45 0.74 4.44 -12.92
N GLN A 46 1.44 3.73 -13.81
CA GLN A 46 2.83 3.31 -13.54
C GLN A 46 3.77 4.50 -13.42
N GLU A 47 3.60 5.53 -14.25
CA GLU A 47 4.34 6.78 -14.19
C GLU A 47 4.03 7.56 -12.90
N PHE A 48 2.75 7.64 -12.53
CA PHE A 48 2.32 8.23 -11.27
C PHE A 48 2.98 7.53 -10.08
N VAL A 49 2.92 6.20 -10.01
CA VAL A 49 3.56 5.43 -8.94
C VAL A 49 5.07 5.63 -8.90
N ALA A 50 5.73 5.61 -10.06
CA ALA A 50 7.15 5.88 -10.16
C ALA A 50 7.55 7.28 -9.65
N SER A 51 6.65 8.27 -9.73
CA SER A 51 6.89 9.62 -9.22
C SER A 51 6.81 9.74 -7.69
N MET A 52 6.18 8.79 -6.99
CA MET A 52 5.95 8.86 -5.54
C MET A 52 7.19 8.54 -4.69
N GLY A 53 8.22 7.94 -5.28
CA GLY A 53 9.44 7.55 -4.56
C GLY A 53 10.33 6.60 -5.34
N TRP A 54 11.31 6.01 -4.66
CA TRP A 54 12.22 5.04 -5.25
C TRP A 54 11.66 3.63 -5.19
N GLU A 55 11.82 2.88 -6.27
CA GLU A 55 11.55 1.44 -6.23
C GLU A 55 12.68 0.74 -5.47
N ILE A 56 12.29 -0.06 -4.48
CA ILE A 56 13.21 -0.84 -3.64
C ILE A 56 12.99 -2.35 -3.86
N ASP A 57 14.06 -3.12 -3.73
CA ASP A 57 14.00 -4.58 -3.60
C ASP A 57 13.82 -4.94 -2.12
N LEU A 58 12.70 -5.61 -1.82
CA LEU A 58 12.32 -5.95 -0.44
C LEU A 58 13.29 -6.94 0.21
N SER A 59 13.97 -7.78 -0.57
CA SER A 59 14.89 -8.80 -0.04
C SER A 59 16.12 -8.17 0.64
N VAL A 60 16.57 -7.03 0.13
CA VAL A 60 17.78 -6.33 0.60
C VAL A 60 17.49 -4.99 1.29
N HIS A 61 16.24 -4.52 1.27
CA HIS A 61 15.88 -3.26 1.93
C HIS A 61 16.14 -3.30 3.45
N ILE A 62 16.70 -2.22 3.98
CA ILE A 62 17.08 -2.09 5.39
C ILE A 62 16.30 -1.01 6.15
N GLY A 63 15.46 -0.24 5.44
CA GLY A 63 14.60 0.78 6.04
C GLY A 63 13.29 0.21 6.57
N PHE A 64 12.36 1.11 6.86
CA PHE A 64 11.01 0.74 7.28
C PHE A 64 10.33 -0.17 6.23
N MET A 65 9.78 -1.32 6.66
CA MET A 65 9.18 -2.31 5.76
C MET A 65 7.64 -2.24 5.71
N GLY A 66 6.97 -1.46 6.56
CA GLY A 66 5.50 -1.33 6.51
C GLY A 66 4.70 -2.62 6.78
N GLY A 67 5.35 -3.70 7.22
CA GLY A 67 4.76 -5.03 7.34
C GLY A 67 4.90 -5.88 6.07
N LEU A 68 5.60 -5.41 5.04
CA LEU A 68 6.06 -6.22 3.92
C LEU A 68 7.19 -7.17 4.34
N GLU A 69 7.32 -8.30 3.65
CA GLU A 69 8.23 -9.39 3.99
C GLU A 69 9.34 -9.54 2.94
N LYS A 70 10.52 -9.97 3.38
CA LYS A 70 11.71 -10.18 2.53
C LYS A 70 11.68 -11.46 1.69
N ASN A 71 10.71 -12.34 1.97
CA ASN A 71 10.60 -13.69 1.42
C ASN A 71 9.66 -13.77 0.20
N GLN A 72 9.37 -12.62 -0.44
CA GLN A 72 8.51 -12.49 -1.63
C GLN A 72 7.00 -12.77 -1.41
N THR A 73 6.55 -13.09 -0.18
CA THR A 73 5.12 -13.33 0.10
C THR A 73 4.26 -12.08 -0.08
N THR A 74 4.87 -10.90 0.06
CA THR A 74 4.24 -9.58 -0.14
C THR A 74 4.79 -8.87 -1.38
N GLY A 75 5.28 -9.64 -2.36
CA GLY A 75 5.90 -9.11 -3.58
C GLY A 75 7.41 -8.97 -3.44
N ALA A 76 8.09 -8.70 -4.57
CA ALA A 76 9.54 -8.54 -4.61
C ALA A 76 9.99 -7.09 -4.43
N LYS A 77 9.12 -6.13 -4.78
CA LYS A 77 9.45 -4.71 -4.82
C LYS A 77 8.33 -3.85 -4.25
N ALA A 78 8.69 -2.68 -3.76
CA ALA A 78 7.75 -1.65 -3.32
C ALA A 78 8.28 -0.26 -3.68
N ASN A 79 7.40 0.74 -3.70
CA ASN A 79 7.83 2.13 -3.73
C ASN A 79 8.10 2.61 -2.32
N TYR A 80 9.12 3.43 -2.18
CA TYR A 80 9.63 3.89 -0.90
C TYR A 80 10.08 5.34 -0.98
N PHE A 81 9.74 6.14 0.03
CA PHE A 81 10.19 7.52 0.16
C PHE A 81 10.78 7.73 1.54
N CYS A 82 11.86 8.52 1.64
CA CYS A 82 12.43 8.86 2.92
C CYS A 82 13.08 10.24 2.94
N THR A 83 13.10 10.82 4.13
CA THR A 83 13.84 12.02 4.48
C THR A 83 14.63 11.74 5.76
N ALA A 84 15.29 12.76 6.29
CA ALA A 84 15.91 12.69 7.61
C ALA A 84 14.90 12.44 8.74
N ALA A 85 13.62 12.79 8.55
CA ALA A 85 12.59 12.72 9.59
C ALA A 85 11.54 11.64 9.36
N THR A 86 11.32 11.20 8.11
CA THR A 86 10.18 10.33 7.75
C THR A 86 10.60 9.19 6.84
N GLU A 87 9.98 8.04 6.99
CA GLU A 87 10.03 6.89 6.07
C GLU A 87 8.61 6.52 5.65
N ILE A 88 8.39 6.29 4.35
CA ILE A 88 7.09 5.92 3.79
C ILE A 88 7.28 4.68 2.92
N VAL A 89 6.51 3.64 3.22
CA VAL A 89 6.33 2.49 2.32
C VAL A 89 4.96 2.59 1.67
N PHE A 90 4.93 2.44 0.35
CA PHE A 90 3.69 2.41 -0.40
C PHE A 90 3.26 0.96 -0.63
N HIS A 91 2.10 0.59 -0.11
CA HIS A 91 1.44 -0.67 -0.42
C HIS A 91 0.68 -0.51 -1.74
N ASP A 92 1.39 -0.68 -2.85
CA ASP A 92 0.79 -0.74 -4.18
C ASP A 92 0.08 -2.09 -4.38
N ALA A 93 -1.25 -2.05 -4.46
CA ALA A 93 -2.09 -3.23 -4.62
C ALA A 93 -1.73 -4.06 -5.86
N THR A 94 -1.19 -3.43 -6.91
CA THR A 94 -0.77 -4.12 -8.15
C THR A 94 0.58 -4.82 -7.99
N LYS A 95 1.45 -4.37 -7.08
CA LYS A 95 2.75 -4.99 -6.78
C LYS A 95 2.65 -6.09 -5.72
N LEU A 96 1.56 -6.14 -4.94
CA LEU A 96 1.28 -7.25 -4.05
C LEU A 96 0.84 -8.50 -4.87
N PRO A 97 1.26 -9.73 -4.50
CA PRO A 97 0.92 -10.94 -5.24
C PRO A 97 -0.61 -11.18 -5.30
N THR A 98 -1.11 -11.48 -6.50
CA THR A 98 -2.50 -11.89 -6.71
C THR A 98 -2.64 -13.40 -6.50
N ASP A 99 -3.50 -13.80 -5.56
CA ASP A 99 -3.80 -15.21 -5.30
C ASP A 99 -5.04 -15.63 -6.11
N LEU A 100 -4.86 -16.28 -7.26
CA LEU A 100 -5.96 -16.65 -8.16
C LEU A 100 -6.99 -17.60 -7.51
N SER A 101 -6.61 -18.29 -6.43
CA SER A 101 -7.50 -19.17 -5.67
C SER A 101 -8.33 -18.43 -4.61
N ASP A 102 -8.00 -17.17 -4.31
CA ASP A 102 -8.69 -16.34 -3.34
C ASP A 102 -9.35 -15.14 -4.03
N PRO A 103 -10.65 -15.25 -4.41
CA PRO A 103 -11.36 -14.16 -5.04
C PRO A 103 -11.39 -12.88 -4.19
N ARG A 104 -11.26 -12.98 -2.86
CA ARG A 104 -11.29 -11.82 -1.94
C ARG A 104 -9.92 -11.17 -1.74
N GLN A 105 -8.84 -11.79 -2.24
CA GLN A 105 -7.46 -11.30 -2.10
C GLN A 105 -7.12 -10.89 -0.66
N VAL A 106 -7.46 -11.73 0.32
CA VAL A 106 -7.34 -11.44 1.76
C VAL A 106 -5.91 -11.04 2.12
N LYS A 107 -4.90 -11.66 1.51
CA LYS A 107 -3.50 -11.31 1.71
C LYS A 107 -3.21 -9.85 1.30
N LYS A 108 -3.65 -9.41 0.12
CA LYS A 108 -3.52 -8.01 -0.30
C LYS A 108 -4.30 -7.08 0.62
N LYS A 109 -5.56 -7.44 0.89
CA LYS A 109 -6.46 -6.65 1.73
C LYS A 109 -5.89 -6.40 3.12
N ARG A 110 -5.17 -7.36 3.70
CA ARG A 110 -4.49 -7.20 5.00
C ARG A 110 -3.47 -6.06 5.02
N HIS A 111 -2.84 -5.74 3.90
CA HIS A 111 -1.93 -4.60 3.79
C HIS A 111 -2.72 -3.34 3.44
N ILE A 112 -3.46 -3.37 2.33
CA ILE A 112 -4.22 -2.23 1.79
C ILE A 112 -5.26 -1.72 2.78
N GLY A 113 -6.17 -2.58 3.24
CA GLY A 113 -7.31 -2.20 4.07
C GLY A 113 -6.97 -1.89 5.53
N ASN A 114 -5.69 -2.02 5.93
CA ASN A 114 -5.21 -1.65 7.26
C ASN A 114 -4.41 -0.34 7.25
N ASP A 115 -4.25 0.31 6.10
CA ASP A 115 -3.56 1.60 6.02
C ASP A 115 -4.53 2.76 6.32
N HIS A 116 -4.06 3.76 7.06
CA HIS A 116 -4.90 4.91 7.44
C HIS A 116 -5.12 5.88 6.27
N VAL A 117 -4.21 5.88 5.29
CA VAL A 117 -4.26 6.76 4.12
C VAL A 117 -4.30 5.90 2.87
N HIS A 118 -5.30 6.16 2.02
CA HIS A 118 -5.45 5.52 0.72
C HIS A 118 -5.27 6.56 -0.39
N ILE A 119 -4.40 6.28 -1.34
CA ILE A 119 -4.30 6.97 -2.62
C ILE A 119 -4.99 6.10 -3.66
N VAL A 120 -6.02 6.63 -4.30
CA VAL A 120 -6.81 5.93 -5.31
C VAL A 120 -6.59 6.58 -6.66
N TRP A 121 -5.99 5.85 -7.59
CA TRP A 121 -5.93 6.21 -9.00
C TRP A 121 -7.17 5.67 -9.70
N ASN A 122 -8.05 6.56 -10.16
CA ASN A 122 -9.38 6.22 -10.63
C ASN A 122 -9.58 6.54 -12.12
N GLU A 123 -9.43 5.52 -12.97
CA GLU A 123 -9.75 5.57 -14.41
C GLU A 123 -11.17 5.11 -14.72
N HIS A 124 -11.93 4.74 -13.68
CA HIS A 124 -13.35 4.52 -13.85
C HIS A 124 -14.07 5.86 -14.05
N TRP A 125 -15.08 5.84 -14.90
CA TRP A 125 -15.84 7.02 -15.33
C TRP A 125 -16.74 7.63 -14.26
N ARG A 126 -16.89 6.98 -13.10
CA ARG A 126 -17.61 7.51 -11.94
C ARG A 126 -16.66 7.87 -10.81
N PRO A 127 -17.07 8.79 -9.92
CA PRO A 127 -16.35 9.05 -8.68
C PRO A 127 -16.16 7.77 -7.84
N TYR A 128 -14.96 7.60 -7.30
CA TYR A 128 -14.66 6.53 -6.36
C TYR A 128 -15.51 6.66 -5.10
N ARG A 129 -16.03 5.53 -4.59
CA ARG A 129 -16.82 5.47 -3.36
C ARG A 129 -15.89 5.12 -2.19
N PRO A 130 -15.78 5.97 -1.14
CA PRO A 130 -14.88 5.73 0.00
C PRO A 130 -14.97 4.36 0.67
N LYS A 131 -16.16 3.74 0.64
CA LYS A 131 -16.42 2.42 1.25
C LYS A 131 -16.18 1.23 0.30
N THR A 132 -15.61 1.47 -0.88
CA THR A 132 -15.38 0.40 -1.86
C THR A 132 -14.33 -0.61 -1.39
N ILE A 133 -13.22 -0.15 -0.81
CA ILE A 133 -12.34 -1.05 -0.04
C ILE A 133 -12.85 -1.09 1.39
N GLY A 134 -13.24 -2.27 1.85
CA GLY A 134 -13.75 -2.50 3.19
C GLY A 134 -12.62 -2.61 4.21
N GLY A 135 -12.91 -2.18 5.44
CA GLY A 135 -12.00 -2.17 6.57
C GLY A 135 -12.39 -1.05 7.53
N ASP A 136 -11.84 -1.07 8.73
CA ASP A 136 -12.05 0.00 9.73
C ASP A 136 -11.05 1.16 9.54
N PHE A 137 -10.14 1.04 8.56
CA PHE A 137 -9.11 2.02 8.22
C PHE A 137 -9.48 2.80 6.94
N GLY A 138 -8.52 3.44 6.27
CA GLY A 138 -8.79 4.37 5.16
C GLY A 138 -9.41 5.70 5.63
N ASN A 139 -8.94 6.21 6.77
CA ASN A 139 -9.45 7.45 7.39
C ASN A 139 -9.28 8.69 6.50
N ALA A 140 -8.24 8.71 5.67
CA ALA A 140 -8.04 9.72 4.65
C ALA A 140 -7.94 9.05 3.26
N ILE A 141 -8.68 9.56 2.29
CA ILE A 141 -8.69 9.04 0.92
C ILE A 141 -8.40 10.19 -0.05
N ILE A 142 -7.33 10.03 -0.82
CA ILE A 142 -6.93 10.96 -1.88
C ILE A 142 -7.26 10.28 -3.20
N VAL A 143 -8.21 10.83 -3.94
CA VAL A 143 -8.62 10.29 -5.25
C VAL A 143 -7.98 11.15 -6.33
N VAL A 144 -7.24 10.51 -7.22
CA VAL A 144 -6.64 11.10 -8.42
C VAL A 144 -7.35 10.50 -9.63
N THR A 145 -7.93 11.36 -10.47
CA THR A 145 -8.57 10.96 -11.73
C THR A 145 -7.83 11.67 -12.87
N PRO A 146 -7.16 10.92 -13.77
CA PRO A 146 -6.52 11.48 -14.95
C PRO A 146 -7.52 12.04 -15.96
#